data_AF-A0A1W9PY17-F1
#
_entry.id   AF-A0A1W9PY17-F1
#
_cell.length_a   1.000
_cell.length_b   1.000
_cell.length_c   1.000
_cell.angle_alpha   90.00
_cell.angle_beta   90.00
_cell.angle_gamma   90.00
#
_symmetry.space_group_name_H-M   'P 1'
#
loop_
_entity.id
_entity.type
_entity.pdbx_description
1 polymer ?
#
loop_
_entity_poly.entity_id
_entity_poly.type
_entity_poly.pdbx_seq_one_letter_code
_entity_poly.pdbx_strand_id
1 'polypeptide(L)'
;MKSKKNHSNRKSHAEGGPTRPTRPLKREILGLLLLLLTLVFAGSLLSYHPEDRLFWNVTGSVGRAYNLFGTVGSHLAGILIDLLGFSSFWLPLTLLALAFMAFRGRTIASPFLNLTAILILLASFSALLSLQFPGEASFRGGALAAGGLVGIHLSVWIKGVLNQFGAYVFLTTLFIVSLMLVTDISLGRVFSRLGLLVLGFLRRINNVITKMRERKKRTRKTKAAHHRIASRPKVTIVDPKAKEDPPPQQERFPFMNVAGAFKLPDIDLLRDPPDQKNIHIQRETLEPGPRWLRT
;
A
#
# COMPACT_ATOMS: atom_id res chain seq x y z
N MET A 1 -93.97 1.40 -11.42
CA MET A 1 -93.82 1.06 -9.98
C MET A 1 -92.64 0.09 -9.87
N LYS A 2 -91.58 0.23 -9.08
CA LYS A 2 -91.14 1.18 -8.04
C LYS A 2 -89.61 1.33 -8.15
N SER A 3 -89.15 2.56 -8.00
CA SER A 3 -87.77 2.95 -7.68
C SER A 3 -87.50 2.74 -6.18
N LYS A 4 -86.28 2.34 -5.78
CA LYS A 4 -85.44 3.04 -4.77
C LYS A 4 -84.18 2.26 -4.31
N LYS A 5 -83.06 3.00 -4.37
CA LYS A 5 -81.98 3.21 -3.37
C LYS A 5 -80.91 2.14 -3.07
N ASN A 6 -79.71 2.44 -3.58
CA ASN A 6 -78.41 2.64 -2.90
C ASN A 6 -78.18 2.03 -1.49
N HIS A 7 -77.09 1.27 -1.36
CA HIS A 7 -76.02 1.62 -0.42
C HIS A 7 -74.66 1.11 -0.91
N SER A 8 -73.73 2.04 -1.04
CA SER A 8 -72.29 1.83 -1.21
C SER A 8 -71.72 1.10 0.01
N ASN A 9 -70.91 0.06 -0.19
CA ASN A 9 -69.88 -0.24 0.79
C ASN A 9 -68.54 -0.56 0.10
N ARG A 10 -67.73 0.48 0.06
CA ARG A 10 -66.35 0.51 -0.41
C ARG A 10 -65.51 -0.11 0.71
N LYS A 11 -65.18 -1.40 0.65
CA LYS A 11 -64.14 -1.99 1.50
C LYS A 11 -62.78 -1.78 0.84
N SER A 12 -62.25 -0.57 1.00
CA SER A 12 -60.82 -0.33 1.02
C SER A 12 -60.31 -0.78 2.39
N HIS A 13 -59.73 -1.98 2.49
CA HIS A 13 -58.83 -2.29 3.60
C HIS A 13 -57.39 -2.15 3.12
N ALA A 14 -56.75 -1.16 3.73
CA ALA A 14 -55.40 -0.72 3.55
C ALA A 14 -54.37 -1.74 4.04
N GLU A 15 -53.13 -1.47 3.61
CA GLU A 15 -51.89 -1.75 4.35
C GLU A 15 -51.13 -3.06 4.06
N GLY A 16 -50.62 -3.13 2.84
CA GLY A 16 -49.26 -3.63 2.63
C GLY A 16 -48.25 -2.64 3.24
N GLY A 17 -47.98 -2.77 4.54
CA GLY A 17 -46.89 -2.04 5.19
C GLY A 17 -45.53 -2.45 4.59
N PRO A 18 -44.55 -1.53 4.49
CA PRO A 18 -43.24 -1.85 3.96
C PRO A 18 -42.58 -2.84 4.92
N THR A 19 -42.37 -4.08 4.46
CA THR A 19 -41.53 -5.04 5.16
C THR A 19 -40.12 -4.48 5.19
N ARG A 20 -39.77 -3.77 6.29
CA ARG A 20 -38.39 -3.37 6.56
C ARG A 20 -37.53 -4.63 6.41
N PRO A 21 -36.46 -4.63 5.60
CA PRO A 21 -35.66 -5.82 5.44
C PRO A 21 -35.03 -6.16 6.80
N THR A 22 -35.50 -7.20 7.46
CA THR A 22 -35.06 -7.67 8.80
C THR A 22 -33.67 -8.32 8.81
N ARG A 23 -32.88 -8.11 7.75
CA ARG A 23 -31.58 -8.75 7.52
C ARG A 23 -30.32 -8.01 8.03
N PRO A 24 -30.29 -6.68 8.28
CA PRO A 24 -29.07 -6.02 8.76
C PRO A 24 -28.84 -6.26 10.27
N LEU A 25 -29.88 -6.17 11.11
CA LEU A 25 -29.72 -6.21 12.57
C LEU A 25 -29.14 -7.53 13.09
N LYS A 26 -29.59 -8.69 12.58
CA LYS A 26 -29.06 -10.00 13.00
C LYS A 26 -27.56 -10.15 12.68
N ARG A 27 -27.11 -9.56 11.57
CA ARG A 27 -25.71 -9.61 11.13
C ARG A 27 -24.84 -8.67 11.96
N GLU A 28 -25.35 -7.49 12.28
CA GLU A 28 -24.69 -6.55 13.18
C GLU A 28 -24.53 -7.12 14.59
N ILE A 29 -25.59 -7.72 15.15
CA ILE A 29 -25.53 -8.41 16.45
C ILE A 29 -24.51 -9.56 16.42
N LEU A 30 -24.53 -10.40 15.37
CA LEU A 30 -23.56 -11.48 15.21
C LEU A 30 -22.13 -10.95 15.11
N GLY A 31 -21.91 -9.89 14.32
CA GLY A 31 -20.61 -9.25 14.18
C GLY A 31 -20.09 -8.68 15.50
N LEU A 32 -20.97 -8.01 16.28
CA LEU A 32 -20.63 -7.51 17.61
C LEU A 32 -20.31 -8.63 18.60
N LEU A 33 -21.08 -9.73 18.58
CA LEU A 33 -20.82 -10.89 19.43
C LEU A 33 -19.47 -11.54 19.08
N LEU A 34 -19.18 -11.73 17.80
CA LEU A 34 -17.88 -12.25 17.34
C LEU A 34 -16.73 -11.31 17.70
N LEU A 35 -16.94 -9.99 17.61
CA LEU A 35 -15.95 -8.99 18.01
C LEU A 35 -15.69 -9.01 19.52
N LEU A 36 -16.74 -9.10 20.34
CA LEU A 36 -16.61 -9.26 21.78
C LEU A 36 -15.83 -10.53 22.12
N LEU A 37 -16.19 -11.66 21.49
CA LEU A 37 -15.52 -12.93 21.68
C LEU A 37 -14.04 -12.84 21.28
N THR A 38 -13.74 -12.16 20.17
CA THR A 38 -12.37 -11.87 19.73
C THR A 38 -11.60 -11.12 20.79
N LEU A 39 -12.17 -10.05 21.38
CA LEU A 39 -11.51 -9.25 22.40
C LEU A 39 -11.23 -10.06 23.67
N VAL A 40 -12.18 -10.89 24.09
CA VAL A 40 -12.00 -11.78 25.25
C VAL A 40 -10.87 -12.78 25.00
N PHE A 41 -10.89 -13.50 23.87
CA PHE A 41 -9.83 -14.47 23.55
C PHE A 41 -8.47 -13.79 23.33
N ALA A 42 -8.42 -12.70 22.57
CA ALA A 42 -7.19 -11.97 22.28
C ALA A 42 -6.59 -11.38 23.56
N GLY A 43 -7.40 -10.69 24.37
CA GLY A 43 -6.92 -10.11 25.62
C GLY A 43 -6.49 -11.18 26.61
N SER A 44 -7.23 -12.29 26.72
CA SER A 44 -6.84 -13.41 27.57
C SER A 44 -5.52 -14.04 27.12
N LEU A 45 -5.33 -14.31 25.82
CA LEU A 45 -4.10 -14.92 25.29
C LEU A 45 -2.89 -13.98 25.34
N LEU A 46 -3.07 -12.70 25.01
CA LEU A 46 -1.98 -11.71 25.01
C LEU A 46 -1.51 -11.35 26.43
N SER A 47 -2.42 -11.40 27.40
CA SER A 47 -2.12 -11.17 28.82
C SER A 47 -1.88 -12.46 29.61
N TYR A 48 -1.75 -13.61 28.93
CA TYR A 48 -1.39 -14.87 29.58
C TYR A 48 -0.03 -14.76 30.29
N HIS A 49 0.01 -15.22 31.54
CA HIS A 49 1.23 -15.32 32.33
C HIS A 49 1.39 -16.76 32.85
N PRO A 50 2.55 -17.41 32.68
CA PRO A 50 2.77 -18.78 33.17
C PRO A 50 2.64 -18.92 34.70
N GLU A 51 2.86 -17.83 35.45
CA GLU A 51 2.69 -17.80 36.91
C GLU A 51 1.22 -17.70 37.37
N ASP A 52 0.27 -17.53 36.43
CA ASP A 52 -1.15 -17.54 36.78
C ASP A 52 -1.53 -18.94 37.33
N ARG A 53 -2.18 -18.93 38.48
CA ARG A 53 -2.71 -20.16 39.10
C ARG A 53 -3.93 -20.64 38.31
N LEU A 54 -3.80 -21.81 37.70
CA LEU A 54 -4.81 -22.55 36.97
C LEU A 54 -5.38 -23.64 37.89
N PHE A 55 -6.63 -24.07 37.69
CA PHE A 55 -7.23 -25.08 38.56
C PHE A 55 -6.45 -26.41 38.59
N TRP A 56 -5.69 -26.71 37.52
CA TRP A 56 -4.92 -27.95 37.36
C TRP A 56 -3.46 -27.84 37.77
N ASN A 57 -2.96 -26.65 38.12
CA ASN A 57 -1.55 -26.44 38.48
C ASN A 57 -1.34 -26.04 39.96
N VAL A 58 -2.41 -25.81 40.74
CA VAL A 58 -2.30 -25.45 42.16
C VAL A 58 -3.34 -26.18 43.01
N THR A 59 -2.91 -26.70 44.16
CA THR A 59 -3.77 -27.19 45.24
C THR A 59 -3.97 -26.07 46.27
N GLY A 60 -4.90 -25.14 46.03
CA GLY A 60 -5.12 -23.98 46.90
C GLY A 60 -6.01 -22.90 46.29
N SER A 61 -6.14 -21.75 46.95
CA SER A 61 -6.95 -20.66 46.42
C SER A 61 -6.36 -20.10 45.12
N VAL A 62 -7.22 -19.96 44.13
CA VAL A 62 -6.94 -19.30 42.86
C VAL A 62 -6.84 -17.80 43.18
N GLY A 63 -5.62 -17.33 43.46
CA GLY A 63 -5.35 -15.95 43.83
C GLY A 63 -5.69 -14.97 42.70
N ARG A 64 -5.26 -13.71 42.85
CA ARG A 64 -5.45 -12.69 41.81
C ARG A 64 -4.59 -13.04 40.58
N ALA A 65 -5.23 -13.26 39.44
CA ALA A 65 -4.53 -13.50 38.17
C ALA A 65 -3.96 -12.20 37.58
N TYR A 66 -2.84 -12.31 36.87
CA TYR A 66 -2.23 -11.24 36.09
C TYR A 66 -2.98 -10.95 34.79
N ASN A 67 -3.78 -11.92 34.31
CA ASN A 67 -4.57 -11.80 33.09
C ASN A 67 -5.54 -10.61 33.14
N LEU A 68 -5.74 -9.95 32.00
CA LEU A 68 -6.59 -8.76 31.87
C LEU A 68 -8.06 -9.05 32.21
N PHE A 69 -8.53 -10.26 31.94
CA PHE A 69 -9.89 -10.72 32.28
C PHE A 69 -9.92 -11.49 33.62
N GLY A 70 -8.89 -11.33 34.45
CA GLY A 70 -8.76 -12.01 35.73
C GLY A 70 -8.71 -13.53 35.60
N THR A 71 -9.23 -14.23 36.60
CA THR A 71 -9.17 -15.69 36.70
C THR A 71 -9.81 -16.41 35.51
N VAL A 72 -10.93 -15.88 34.98
CA VAL A 72 -11.59 -16.49 33.82
C VAL A 72 -10.70 -16.43 32.59
N GLY A 73 -10.06 -15.29 32.36
CA GLY A 73 -9.12 -15.11 31.25
C GLY A 73 -7.88 -15.98 31.38
N SER A 74 -7.31 -16.10 32.59
CA SER A 74 -6.14 -16.97 32.80
C SER A 74 -6.44 -18.43 32.51
N HIS A 75 -7.62 -18.91 32.91
CA HIS A 75 -8.04 -20.30 32.67
C HIS A 75 -8.31 -20.56 31.19
N LEU A 76 -9.02 -19.63 30.53
CA LEU A 76 -9.33 -19.74 29.12
C LEU A 76 -8.07 -19.69 28.25
N ALA A 77 -7.12 -18.80 28.57
CA ALA A 77 -5.82 -18.77 27.90
C ALA A 77 -4.98 -20.01 28.22
N GLY A 78 -4.96 -20.46 29.48
CA GLY A 78 -4.26 -21.66 29.92
C GLY A 78 -4.71 -22.90 29.16
N ILE A 79 -6.03 -23.17 29.08
CA ILE A 79 -6.56 -24.32 28.31
C ILE A 79 -6.12 -24.25 26.84
N LEU A 80 -6.20 -23.07 26.22
CA LEU A 80 -5.85 -22.90 24.81
C LEU A 80 -4.35 -23.06 24.57
N ILE A 81 -3.51 -22.51 25.42
CA ILE A 81 -2.05 -22.61 25.32
C ILE A 81 -1.60 -24.05 25.62
N ASP A 82 -2.15 -24.71 26.63
CA ASP A 82 -1.78 -26.09 26.96
C ASP A 82 -2.20 -27.07 25.84
N LEU A 83 -3.37 -26.88 25.25
CA LEU A 83 -3.85 -27.75 24.16
C LEU A 83 -3.20 -27.45 22.81
N LEU A 84 -3.08 -26.17 22.42
CA LEU A 84 -2.72 -25.75 21.07
C LEU A 84 -1.38 -25.01 20.97
N GLY A 85 -0.77 -24.65 22.10
CA GLY A 85 0.44 -23.84 22.15
C GLY A 85 0.23 -22.47 21.51
N PHE A 86 1.25 -21.99 20.78
CA PHE A 86 1.17 -20.72 20.05
C PHE A 86 0.15 -20.75 18.89
N SER A 87 -0.35 -21.93 18.51
CA SER A 87 -1.41 -21.99 17.52
C SER A 87 -2.72 -21.38 18.00
N SER A 88 -2.94 -21.30 19.32
CA SER A 88 -4.12 -20.65 19.91
C SER A 88 -4.33 -19.21 19.43
N PHE A 89 -3.27 -18.48 19.05
CA PHE A 89 -3.36 -17.11 18.52
C PHE A 89 -4.08 -17.00 17.16
N TRP A 90 -4.21 -18.10 16.41
CA TRP A 90 -5.07 -18.12 15.22
C TRP A 90 -6.56 -18.02 15.55
N LEU A 91 -6.97 -18.44 16.75
CA LEU A 91 -8.37 -18.38 17.17
C LEU A 91 -8.91 -16.92 17.19
N PRO A 92 -8.31 -15.96 17.92
CA PRO A 92 -8.79 -14.58 17.86
C PRO A 92 -8.63 -13.97 16.47
N LEU A 93 -7.60 -14.34 15.71
CA LEU A 93 -7.40 -13.83 14.34
C LEU A 93 -8.51 -14.28 13.38
N THR A 94 -8.93 -15.54 13.48
CA THR A 94 -10.03 -16.08 12.66
C THR A 94 -11.39 -15.54 13.10
N LEU A 95 -11.63 -15.41 14.41
CA LEU A 95 -12.83 -14.75 14.94
C LEU A 95 -12.94 -13.29 14.48
N LEU A 96 -11.82 -12.56 14.46
CA LEU A 96 -11.77 -11.19 13.95
C LEU A 96 -12.14 -11.13 12.47
N ALA A 97 -11.60 -12.06 11.66
CA ALA A 97 -11.92 -12.16 10.25
C ALA A 97 -13.41 -12.44 10.03
N LEU A 98 -14.00 -13.37 10.79
CA LEU A 98 -15.43 -13.68 10.75
C LEU A 98 -16.30 -12.49 11.19
N ALA A 99 -15.91 -11.77 12.24
CA ALA A 99 -16.61 -10.55 12.69
C ALA A 99 -16.65 -9.50 11.56
N PHE A 100 -15.53 -9.30 10.89
CA PHE A 100 -15.44 -8.37 9.76
C PHE A 100 -16.26 -8.81 8.54
N MET A 101 -16.31 -10.11 8.26
CA MET A 101 -17.15 -10.67 7.22
C MET A 101 -18.65 -10.48 7.53
N ALA A 102 -19.04 -10.67 8.79
CA ALA A 102 -20.40 -10.43 9.26
C ALA A 102 -20.82 -8.96 9.08
N PHE A 103 -19.96 -8.00 9.45
CA PHE A 103 -20.22 -6.56 9.23
C PHE A 103 -20.28 -6.18 7.75
N ARG A 104 -19.48 -6.82 6.89
CA ARG A 104 -19.53 -6.62 5.43
C ARG A 104 -20.75 -7.26 4.76
N GLY A 105 -21.62 -7.93 5.53
CA GLY A 105 -22.80 -8.59 5.00
C GLY A 105 -22.49 -9.79 4.11
N ARG A 106 -21.27 -10.32 4.16
CA ARG A 106 -20.93 -11.58 3.49
C ARG A 106 -21.62 -12.73 4.21
N THR A 107 -22.22 -13.62 3.44
CA THR A 107 -22.86 -14.82 3.99
C THR A 107 -21.76 -15.79 4.40
N ILE A 108 -21.70 -16.11 5.69
CA ILE A 108 -20.97 -17.28 6.17
C ILE A 108 -21.69 -18.49 5.57
N ALA A 109 -21.10 -19.12 4.56
CA ALA A 109 -21.78 -20.15 3.76
C ALA A 109 -22.28 -21.30 4.63
N SER A 110 -21.42 -21.81 5.52
CA SER A 110 -21.76 -22.84 6.49
C SER A 110 -20.97 -22.64 7.79
N PRO A 111 -21.63 -22.34 8.93
CA PRO A 111 -20.96 -22.21 10.23
C PRO A 111 -20.20 -23.47 10.63
N PHE A 112 -20.73 -24.66 10.29
CA PHE A 112 -20.09 -25.93 10.62
C PHE A 112 -18.81 -26.15 9.81
N LEU A 113 -18.82 -25.80 8.53
CA LEU A 113 -17.64 -25.90 7.68
C LEU A 113 -16.55 -24.94 8.16
N ASN A 114 -16.93 -23.71 8.52
CA ASN A 114 -15.97 -22.73 9.07
C ASN A 114 -15.41 -23.18 10.41
N LEU A 115 -16.23 -23.73 11.31
CA LEU A 115 -15.75 -24.28 12.57
C LEU A 115 -14.75 -25.42 12.34
N THR A 116 -15.09 -26.36 11.44
CA THR A 116 -14.22 -27.48 11.08
C THR A 116 -12.91 -26.97 10.47
N ALA A 117 -12.97 -25.99 9.57
CA ALA A 117 -11.79 -25.37 8.97
C ALA A 117 -10.91 -24.67 10.03
N ILE A 118 -11.50 -23.97 11.00
CA ILE A 118 -10.77 -23.36 12.12
C ILE A 118 -10.10 -24.44 12.98
N LEU A 119 -10.79 -25.52 13.31
CA LEU A 119 -10.20 -26.60 14.10
C LEU A 119 -9.03 -27.27 13.36
N ILE A 120 -9.17 -27.54 12.07
CA ILE A 120 -8.09 -28.09 11.25
C ILE A 120 -6.94 -27.08 11.11
N LEU A 121 -7.22 -25.79 10.95
CA LEU A 121 -6.22 -24.73 10.92
C LEU A 121 -5.39 -24.74 12.22
N LEU A 122 -6.06 -24.76 13.37
CA LEU A 122 -5.43 -24.79 14.68
C LEU A 122 -4.61 -26.07 14.88
N ALA A 123 -5.18 -27.24 14.59
CA ALA A 123 -4.49 -28.52 14.76
C ALA A 123 -3.28 -28.66 13.82
N SER A 124 -3.41 -28.24 12.56
CA SER A 124 -2.31 -28.33 11.58
C SER A 124 -1.15 -27.39 11.93
N PHE A 125 -1.43 -26.15 12.33
CA PHE A 125 -0.39 -25.20 12.75
C PHE A 125 0.24 -25.59 14.10
N SER A 126 -0.56 -26.08 15.04
CA SER A 126 -0.12 -26.68 16.30
C SER A 126 0.87 -27.84 16.04
N ALA A 127 0.54 -28.79 15.17
CA ALA A 127 1.44 -29.88 14.80
C ALA A 127 2.70 -29.39 14.08
N LEU A 128 2.59 -28.38 13.21
CA LEU A 128 3.73 -27.80 12.50
C LEU A 128 4.74 -27.16 13.47
N LEU A 129 4.22 -26.47 14.50
CA LEU A 129 5.03 -25.89 15.57
C LEU A 129 5.73 -26.97 16.40
N SER A 130 5.06 -28.05 16.77
CA SER A 130 5.70 -29.17 17.48
C SER A 130 6.76 -29.87 16.63
N LEU A 131 6.58 -29.94 15.31
CA LEU A 131 7.57 -30.51 14.40
C LEU A 131 8.83 -29.63 14.30
N GLN A 132 8.66 -28.31 14.33
CA GLN A 132 9.73 -27.33 14.26
C GLN A 132 10.45 -27.10 15.60
N PHE A 133 9.70 -27.16 16.70
CA PHE A 133 10.17 -26.95 18.06
C PHE A 133 9.75 -28.15 18.92
N PRO A 134 10.50 -29.27 18.84
CA PRO A 134 10.15 -30.52 19.54
C PRO A 134 10.30 -30.46 21.07
N GLY A 135 10.88 -29.38 21.61
CA GLY A 135 11.03 -29.16 23.05
C GLY A 135 10.15 -28.01 23.56
N GLU A 136 10.36 -27.65 24.82
CA GLU A 136 9.68 -26.52 25.45
C GLU A 136 10.32 -25.21 25.00
N ALA A 137 9.48 -24.26 24.59
CA ALA A 137 9.87 -22.89 24.31
C ALA A 137 9.79 -22.07 25.59
N SER A 138 10.86 -21.34 25.91
CA SER A 138 10.84 -20.37 27.01
C SER A 138 9.96 -19.18 26.62
N PHE A 139 8.91 -18.94 27.40
CA PHE A 139 7.99 -17.83 27.23
C PHE A 139 7.70 -17.18 28.58
N ARG A 140 8.04 -15.90 28.72
CA ARG A 140 7.80 -15.10 29.95
C ARG A 140 8.30 -15.80 31.24
N GLY A 141 9.46 -16.47 31.17
CA GLY A 141 10.05 -17.17 32.31
C GLY A 141 9.46 -18.55 32.61
N GLY A 142 8.40 -18.96 31.90
CA GLY A 142 7.86 -20.32 31.93
C GLY A 142 8.27 -21.14 30.71
N ALA A 143 8.10 -22.45 30.80
CA ALA A 143 8.34 -23.38 29.71
C ALA A 143 7.01 -23.82 29.11
N LEU A 144 6.83 -23.63 27.81
CA LEU A 144 5.58 -23.95 27.09
C LEU A 144 5.88 -24.84 25.88
N ALA A 145 5.07 -25.87 25.68
CA ALA A 145 5.09 -26.63 24.44
C ALA A 145 4.63 -25.74 23.27
N ALA A 146 5.50 -25.51 22.28
CA ALA A 146 5.22 -24.56 21.20
C ALA A 146 3.93 -24.90 20.43
N GLY A 147 3.67 -26.19 20.20
CA GLY A 147 2.44 -26.69 19.58
C GLY A 147 1.40 -27.21 20.57
N GLY A 148 1.63 -27.17 21.88
CA GLY A 148 0.72 -27.75 22.87
C GLY A 148 0.54 -29.26 22.74
N LEU A 149 -0.38 -29.81 23.53
CA LEU A 149 -0.66 -31.24 23.60
C LEU A 149 -1.12 -31.83 22.25
N VAL A 150 -2.04 -31.14 21.56
CA VAL A 150 -2.57 -31.58 20.26
C VAL A 150 -1.44 -31.66 19.23
N GLY A 151 -0.57 -30.66 19.20
CA GLY A 151 0.53 -30.60 18.25
C GLY A 151 1.55 -31.69 18.48
N ILE A 152 1.89 -31.97 19.75
CA ILE A 152 2.83 -33.04 20.12
C ILE A 152 2.31 -34.39 19.59
N HIS A 153 1.06 -34.75 19.90
CA HIS A 153 0.51 -36.04 19.47
C HIS A 153 0.34 -36.12 17.95
N LEU A 154 -0.20 -35.07 17.32
CA LEU A 154 -0.48 -35.08 15.90
C LEU A 154 0.80 -35.08 15.06
N SER A 155 1.82 -34.33 15.48
CA SER A 155 3.12 -34.30 14.80
C SER A 155 3.84 -35.65 14.85
N VAL A 156 3.85 -36.32 16.01
CA VAL A 156 4.43 -37.67 16.17
C VAL A 156 3.69 -38.68 15.30
N TRP A 157 2.35 -38.65 15.31
CA TRP A 157 1.55 -39.59 14.53
C TRP A 157 1.75 -39.42 13.03
N ILE A 158 1.65 -38.19 12.50
CA ILE A 158 1.83 -37.91 11.07
C ILE A 158 3.27 -38.21 10.62
N LYS A 159 4.27 -37.86 11.44
CA LYS A 159 5.67 -38.21 11.16
C LYS A 159 5.87 -39.72 11.07
N GLY A 160 5.18 -40.50 11.92
CA GLY A 160 5.22 -41.96 11.86
C GLY A 160 4.68 -42.55 10.56
N VAL A 161 3.70 -41.88 9.94
CA VAL A 161 3.07 -42.35 8.68
C VAL A 161 3.80 -41.82 7.43
N LEU A 162 4.18 -40.54 7.40
CA LEU A 162 4.66 -39.83 6.20
C LEU A 162 6.16 -39.48 6.23
N ASN A 163 6.88 -39.87 7.28
CA ASN A 163 8.24 -39.41 7.58
C ASN A 163 8.30 -37.88 7.82
N GLN A 164 9.45 -37.34 8.21
CA GLN A 164 9.61 -35.92 8.58
C GLN A 164 9.24 -34.98 7.43
N PHE A 165 9.77 -35.22 6.23
CA PHE A 165 9.53 -34.35 5.08
C PHE A 165 8.06 -34.36 4.64
N GLY A 166 7.46 -35.55 4.56
CA GLY A 166 6.04 -35.70 4.19
C GLY A 166 5.11 -35.06 5.23
N ALA A 167 5.44 -35.15 6.52
CA ALA A 167 4.69 -34.47 7.58
C ALA A 167 4.67 -32.94 7.40
N TYR A 168 5.81 -32.31 7.10
CA TYR A 168 5.86 -30.87 6.83
C TYR A 168 5.01 -30.48 5.61
N VAL A 169 5.14 -31.20 4.50
CA VAL A 169 4.40 -30.91 3.26
C VAL A 169 2.90 -31.07 3.49
N PHE A 170 2.48 -32.16 4.13
CA PHE A 170 1.07 -32.44 4.42
C PHE A 170 0.47 -31.40 5.37
N LEU A 171 1.10 -31.16 6.52
CA LEU A 171 0.60 -30.19 7.52
C LEU A 171 0.56 -28.77 6.98
N THR A 172 1.57 -28.35 6.21
CA THR A 172 1.59 -27.03 5.58
C THR A 172 0.48 -26.89 4.55
N THR A 173 0.25 -27.93 3.75
CA THR A 173 -0.85 -27.95 2.77
C THR A 173 -2.21 -27.87 3.47
N LEU A 174 -2.41 -28.67 4.51
CA LEU A 174 -3.63 -28.69 5.30
C LEU A 174 -3.90 -27.34 5.97
N PHE A 175 -2.86 -26.71 6.52
CA PHE A 175 -2.92 -25.38 7.09
C PHE A 175 -3.34 -24.32 6.06
N ILE A 176 -2.71 -24.32 4.87
CA ILE A 176 -3.05 -23.39 3.79
C ILE A 176 -4.50 -23.59 3.32
N VAL A 177 -4.93 -24.84 3.10
CA VAL A 177 -6.30 -25.16 2.67
C VAL A 177 -7.31 -24.67 3.70
N SER A 178 -7.10 -24.95 4.98
CA SER A 178 -7.97 -24.47 6.05
C SER A 178 -7.98 -22.94 6.15
N LEU A 179 -6.84 -22.28 5.99
CA LEU A 179 -6.76 -20.82 5.99
C LEU A 179 -7.58 -20.21 4.84
N MET A 180 -7.54 -20.82 3.66
CA MET A 180 -8.36 -20.41 2.52
C MET A 180 -9.85 -20.58 2.79
N LEU A 181 -10.25 -21.70 3.41
CA LEU A 181 -11.65 -21.97 3.77
C LEU A 181 -12.16 -20.97 4.81
N VAL A 182 -11.35 -20.63 5.82
CA VAL A 182 -11.77 -19.67 6.86
C VAL A 182 -11.87 -18.23 6.32
N THR A 183 -10.98 -17.86 5.40
CA THR A 183 -10.91 -16.48 4.88
C THR A 183 -11.78 -16.24 3.63
N ASP A 184 -12.32 -17.30 3.02
CA ASP A 184 -12.97 -17.27 1.68
C ASP A 184 -12.08 -16.60 0.61
N ILE A 185 -10.75 -16.69 0.77
CA ILE A 185 -9.80 -16.13 -0.18
C ILE A 185 -9.31 -17.24 -1.10
N SER A 186 -9.59 -17.10 -2.40
CA SER A 186 -9.02 -17.99 -3.41
C SER A 186 -7.53 -17.69 -3.62
N LEU A 187 -6.70 -18.74 -3.73
CA LEU A 187 -5.28 -18.63 -4.05
C LEU A 187 -5.05 -17.83 -5.32
N GLY A 188 -5.88 -18.04 -6.35
CA GLY A 188 -5.81 -17.27 -7.58
C GLY A 188 -5.88 -15.76 -7.33
N ARG A 189 -6.75 -15.30 -6.42
CA ARG A 189 -6.87 -13.87 -6.07
C ARG A 189 -5.64 -13.37 -5.29
N VAL A 190 -5.06 -14.19 -4.43
CA VAL A 190 -3.81 -13.87 -3.70
C VAL A 190 -2.64 -13.76 -4.67
N PHE A 191 -2.43 -14.79 -5.51
CA PHE A 191 -1.36 -14.79 -6.51
C PHE A 191 -1.50 -13.64 -7.52
N SER A 192 -2.73 -13.29 -7.92
CA SER A 192 -2.97 -12.15 -8.78
C SER A 192 -2.56 -10.83 -8.11
N ARG A 193 -2.93 -10.64 -6.84
CA ARG A 193 -2.54 -9.44 -6.06
C ARG A 193 -1.05 -9.39 -5.79
N LEU A 194 -0.44 -10.51 -5.42
CA LEU A 194 1.02 -10.63 -5.26
C LEU A 194 1.74 -10.32 -6.57
N GLY A 195 1.27 -10.86 -7.68
CA GLY A 195 1.80 -10.57 -9.02
C GLY A 195 1.72 -9.08 -9.35
N LEU A 196 0.59 -8.42 -9.05
CA LEU A 196 0.43 -6.98 -9.22
C LEU A 196 1.37 -6.17 -8.32
N LEU A 197 1.55 -6.57 -7.06
CA LEU A 197 2.47 -5.92 -6.12
C LEU A 197 3.92 -6.08 -6.57
N VAL A 198 4.34 -7.28 -6.96
CA VAL A 198 5.68 -7.58 -7.47
C VAL A 198 5.93 -6.81 -8.76
N LEU A 199 4.97 -6.77 -9.69
CA LEU A 199 5.07 -5.99 -10.92
C LEU A 199 5.16 -4.49 -10.62
N GLY A 200 4.38 -3.99 -9.66
CA GLY A 200 4.45 -2.62 -9.17
C GLY A 200 5.81 -2.27 -8.57
N PHE A 201 6.38 -3.19 -7.78
CA PHE A 201 7.70 -3.03 -7.17
C PHE A 201 8.82 -3.05 -8.22
N LEU A 202 8.78 -3.99 -9.17
CA LEU A 202 9.69 -4.07 -10.32
C LEU A 202 9.62 -2.80 -11.17
N ARG A 203 8.42 -2.28 -11.45
CA ARG A 203 8.23 -0.99 -12.14
C ARG A 203 8.86 0.16 -11.35
N ARG A 204 8.72 0.17 -10.02
CA ARG A 204 9.31 1.20 -9.15
C ARG A 204 10.83 1.15 -9.18
N ILE A 205 11.43 -0.04 -9.12
CA ILE A 205 12.88 -0.25 -9.26
C ILE A 205 13.35 0.21 -10.64
N ASN A 206 12.68 -0.22 -11.71
CA ASN A 206 13.04 0.18 -13.07
C ASN A 206 12.96 1.70 -13.24
N ASN A 207 11.94 2.36 -12.69
CA ASN A 207 11.82 3.81 -12.72
C ASN A 207 12.93 4.54 -11.94
N VAL A 208 13.43 3.95 -10.86
CA VAL A 208 14.58 4.49 -10.12
C VAL A 208 15.87 4.30 -10.93
N ILE A 209 16.08 3.12 -11.51
CA ILE A 209 17.25 2.82 -12.33
C ILE A 209 17.28 3.71 -13.59
N THR A 210 16.15 3.92 -14.25
CA THR A 210 16.07 4.82 -15.42
C THR A 210 16.36 6.26 -15.02
N LYS A 211 15.77 6.76 -13.92
CA LYS A 211 16.08 8.10 -13.38
C LYS A 211 17.56 8.26 -13.01
N MET A 212 18.19 7.23 -12.41
CA MET A 212 19.61 7.24 -12.10
C MET A 212 20.48 7.23 -13.37
N ARG A 213 20.13 6.43 -14.38
CA ARG A 213 20.80 6.41 -15.68
C ARG A 213 20.68 7.75 -16.40
N GLU A 214 19.51 8.39 -16.35
CA GLU A 214 19.31 9.73 -16.90
C GLU A 214 20.12 10.79 -16.16
N ARG A 215 20.16 10.79 -14.82
CA ARG A 215 21.01 11.68 -14.03
C ARG A 215 22.49 11.48 -14.35
N LYS A 216 22.95 10.24 -14.54
CA LYS A 216 24.34 9.94 -14.93
C LYS A 216 24.67 10.39 -16.36
N LYS A 217 23.71 10.30 -17.29
CA LYS A 217 23.86 10.85 -18.65
C LYS A 217 23.89 12.38 -18.66
N ARG A 218 23.02 13.04 -17.87
CA ARG A 218 23.00 14.51 -17.75
C ARG A 218 24.30 15.04 -17.15
N THR A 219 24.76 14.47 -16.04
CA THR A 219 26.04 14.84 -15.43
C THR A 219 27.24 14.61 -16.37
N ARG A 220 27.27 13.51 -17.14
CA ARG A 220 28.30 13.29 -18.17
C ARG A 220 28.27 14.37 -19.25
N LYS A 221 27.09 14.73 -19.77
CA LYS A 221 26.95 15.80 -20.77
C LYS A 221 27.36 17.17 -20.22
N THR A 222 26.95 17.52 -19.00
CA THR A 222 27.33 18.77 -18.34
C THR A 222 28.84 18.84 -18.10
N LYS A 223 29.47 17.75 -17.62
CA LYS A 223 30.93 17.68 -17.44
C LYS A 223 31.68 17.79 -18.77
N ALA A 224 31.22 17.10 -19.81
CA ALA A 224 31.81 17.19 -21.14
C ALA A 224 31.69 18.60 -21.74
N ALA A 225 30.57 19.29 -21.52
CA ALA A 225 30.38 20.67 -21.94
C ALA A 225 31.32 21.64 -21.20
N HIS A 226 31.46 21.48 -19.87
CA HIS A 226 32.39 22.29 -19.09
C HIS A 226 33.85 22.07 -19.51
N HIS A 227 34.25 20.83 -19.77
CA HIS A 227 35.61 20.54 -20.26
C HIS A 227 35.87 21.18 -21.63
N ARG A 228 34.88 21.17 -22.53
CA ARG A 228 34.99 21.83 -23.85
C ARG A 228 35.11 23.34 -23.77
N ILE A 229 34.50 23.98 -22.76
CA ILE A 229 34.60 25.43 -22.54
C ILE A 229 35.97 25.75 -21.93
N ALA A 230 36.43 24.97 -20.94
CA ALA A 230 37.72 25.15 -20.29
C ALA A 230 38.92 24.89 -21.22
N SER A 231 38.78 23.98 -22.20
CA SER A 231 39.82 23.69 -23.18
C SER A 231 39.87 24.64 -24.36
N ARG A 232 39.02 25.69 -24.41
CA ARG A 232 39.14 26.71 -25.44
C ARG A 232 40.41 27.52 -25.18
N PRO A 233 41.31 27.68 -26.17
CA PRO A 233 42.52 28.45 -25.98
C PRO A 233 42.14 29.88 -25.58
N LYS A 234 42.74 30.36 -24.49
CA LYS A 234 42.49 31.72 -23.99
C LYS A 234 42.98 32.69 -25.06
N VAL A 235 42.05 33.47 -25.61
CA VAL A 235 42.38 34.49 -26.61
C VAL A 235 43.30 35.50 -25.94
N THR A 236 44.60 35.42 -26.24
CA THR A 236 45.57 36.45 -25.89
C THR A 236 45.26 37.63 -26.80
N ILE A 237 44.61 38.64 -26.25
CA ILE A 237 44.46 39.94 -26.92
C ILE A 237 45.87 40.52 -26.97
N VAL A 238 46.49 40.47 -28.14
CA VAL A 238 47.72 41.22 -28.41
C VAL A 238 47.27 42.65 -28.62
N ASP A 239 47.62 43.55 -27.70
CA ASP A 239 47.31 44.97 -27.84
C ASP A 239 47.89 45.50 -29.17
N PRO A 240 47.06 46.08 -30.05
CA PRO A 240 47.53 46.58 -31.34
C PRO A 240 48.51 47.73 -31.13
N LYS A 241 49.76 47.54 -31.58
CA LYS A 241 50.78 48.59 -31.65
C LYS A 241 50.23 49.77 -32.46
N ALA A 242 50.08 50.93 -31.81
CA ALA A 242 49.53 52.15 -32.40
C ALA A 242 50.24 52.49 -33.73
N LYS A 243 49.47 52.54 -34.82
CA LYS A 243 49.91 53.04 -36.12
C LYS A 243 49.80 54.56 -36.11
N GLU A 244 50.88 55.24 -36.47
CA GLU A 244 50.92 56.68 -36.71
C GLU A 244 50.17 57.02 -38.02
N ASP A 245 49.38 58.10 -37.99
CA ASP A 245 48.51 58.53 -39.08
C ASP A 245 49.30 59.09 -40.29
N PRO A 246 48.99 58.70 -41.54
CA PRO A 246 49.58 59.33 -42.72
C PRO A 246 49.00 60.74 -42.97
N PRO A 247 49.81 61.68 -43.49
CA PRO A 247 49.45 63.10 -43.62
C PRO A 247 48.36 63.37 -44.68
N PRO A 248 47.63 64.49 -44.57
CA PRO A 248 46.40 64.75 -45.31
C PRO A 248 46.65 64.89 -46.81
N GLN A 249 46.00 64.05 -47.62
CA GLN A 249 45.95 64.22 -49.06
C GLN A 249 44.80 65.15 -49.46
N GLN A 250 45.14 66.13 -50.28
CA GLN A 250 44.31 67.25 -50.72
C GLN A 250 43.14 66.80 -51.60
N GLU A 251 41.92 67.22 -51.26
CA GLU A 251 40.70 66.89 -51.99
C GLU A 251 40.74 67.49 -53.41
N ARG A 252 40.40 66.66 -54.42
CA ARG A 252 40.25 67.10 -55.82
C ARG A 252 38.85 67.68 -56.05
N PHE A 253 38.79 68.87 -56.65
CA PHE A 253 37.56 69.61 -56.89
C PHE A 253 36.65 69.04 -58.00
N PRO A 254 35.33 69.35 -57.98
CA PRO A 254 34.28 68.56 -58.64
C PRO A 254 34.09 68.79 -60.15
N PHE A 255 34.91 69.63 -60.79
CA PHE A 255 34.74 69.99 -62.21
C PHE A 255 35.52 69.08 -63.16
N MET A 256 36.27 68.09 -62.65
CA MET A 256 36.95 67.07 -63.45
C MET A 256 35.99 65.98 -63.99
N ASN A 257 34.69 66.14 -63.73
CA ASN A 257 33.65 65.29 -64.31
C ASN A 257 33.19 65.87 -65.64
N VAL A 258 33.71 65.34 -66.75
CA VAL A 258 33.08 65.54 -68.06
C VAL A 258 32.89 64.21 -68.77
N ALA A 259 31.60 63.95 -68.99
CA ALA A 259 31.00 63.10 -70.01
C ALA A 259 31.21 61.59 -69.93
N GLY A 260 30.11 60.90 -69.58
CA GLY A 260 29.74 59.72 -70.36
C GLY A 260 29.62 58.40 -69.62
N ALA A 261 28.95 58.36 -68.46
CA ALA A 261 28.21 57.17 -68.04
C ALA A 261 27.25 57.54 -66.91
N PHE A 262 25.99 57.15 -67.05
CA PHE A 262 24.98 57.25 -66.01
C PHE A 262 25.44 56.48 -64.76
N LYS A 263 25.71 57.20 -63.66
CA LYS A 263 26.07 56.62 -62.37
C LYS A 263 24.79 56.49 -61.55
N LEU A 264 24.45 55.28 -61.11
CA LEU A 264 23.26 55.08 -60.26
C LEU A 264 23.41 55.91 -58.97
N PRO A 265 22.31 56.42 -58.39
CA PRO A 265 22.35 57.13 -57.12
C PRO A 265 22.91 56.22 -56.02
N ASP A 266 23.79 56.76 -55.18
CA ASP A 266 24.32 56.03 -54.03
C ASP A 266 23.21 55.69 -53.03
N ILE A 267 23.34 54.54 -52.37
CA ILE A 267 22.33 54.01 -51.45
C ILE A 267 22.15 54.86 -50.18
N ASP A 268 23.04 55.84 -49.97
CA ASP A 268 22.97 56.88 -48.93
C ASP A 268 21.73 57.78 -49.03
N LEU A 269 20.96 57.69 -50.12
CA LEU A 269 19.64 58.33 -50.22
C LEU A 269 18.54 57.57 -49.44
N LEU A 270 18.83 56.36 -48.96
CA LEU A 270 17.96 55.67 -48.00
C LEU A 270 18.41 56.08 -46.60
N ARG A 271 17.47 56.52 -45.77
CA ARG A 271 17.78 56.76 -44.35
C ARG A 271 18.07 55.41 -43.72
N ASP A 272 19.28 55.25 -43.19
CA ASP A 272 19.58 54.13 -42.32
C ASP A 272 18.56 54.10 -41.16
N PRO A 273 18.00 52.94 -40.82
CA PRO A 273 17.18 52.81 -39.64
C PRO A 273 18.00 53.21 -38.41
N PRO A 274 17.41 53.90 -37.42
CA PRO A 274 18.14 54.32 -36.23
C PRO A 274 18.79 53.11 -35.54
N ASP A 275 20.05 53.28 -35.13
CA ASP A 275 20.84 52.27 -34.42
C ASP A 275 20.03 51.60 -33.32
N GLN A 276 19.65 50.34 -33.52
CA GLN A 276 19.16 49.48 -32.43
C GLN A 276 20.36 49.11 -31.56
N LYS A 277 20.80 50.04 -30.70
CA LYS A 277 21.59 49.69 -29.52
C LYS A 277 20.83 48.61 -28.79
N ASN A 278 21.42 47.40 -28.76
CA ASN A 278 20.97 46.21 -28.05
C ASN A 278 19.95 46.55 -26.96
N ILE A 279 18.67 46.41 -27.30
CA ILE A 279 17.59 46.66 -26.35
C ILE A 279 17.74 45.58 -25.29
N HIS A 280 18.27 45.96 -24.14
CA HIS A 280 18.29 45.10 -22.97
C HIS A 280 16.83 45.03 -22.47
N ILE A 281 16.07 44.11 -23.04
CA ILE A 281 14.66 43.89 -22.67
C ILE A 281 14.66 43.40 -21.23
N GLN A 282 14.28 44.29 -20.30
CA GLN A 282 14.06 43.95 -18.90
C GLN A 282 12.87 42.99 -18.82
N ARG A 283 12.97 41.95 -17.98
CA ARG A 283 12.00 40.83 -17.92
C ARG A 283 10.56 41.23 -17.58
N GLU A 284 10.31 42.45 -17.12
CA GLU A 284 8.98 42.95 -16.74
C GLU A 284 8.10 43.34 -17.95
N THR A 285 8.65 43.46 -19.17
CA THR A 285 7.87 43.79 -20.38
C THR A 285 7.24 42.56 -21.07
N LEU A 286 7.48 41.34 -20.56
CA LEU A 286 6.93 40.08 -21.10
C LEU A 286 5.66 39.61 -20.36
N GLU A 287 4.96 40.50 -19.65
CA GLU A 287 3.66 40.15 -19.07
C GLU A 287 2.51 40.30 -20.10
N PRO A 288 1.49 39.43 -20.07
CA PRO A 288 0.41 39.45 -21.06
C PRO A 288 -0.50 40.67 -20.85
N GLY A 289 -0.83 41.34 -21.96
CA GLY A 289 -1.61 42.59 -22.00
C GLY A 289 -3.00 42.57 -21.31
N PRO A 290 -3.55 43.76 -21.04
CA PRO A 290 -4.63 43.93 -20.07
C PRO A 290 -6.01 43.44 -20.56
N ARG A 291 -6.76 42.85 -19.63
CA ARG A 291 -8.15 42.39 -19.78
C ARG A 291 -9.11 43.58 -19.90
N TRP A 292 -9.38 44.05 -21.11
CA TRP A 292 -10.42 45.08 -21.34
C TRP A 292 -11.45 44.72 -22.43
N LEU A 293 -11.67 43.43 -22.71
CA LEU A 293 -12.75 42.96 -23.59
C LEU A 293 -13.62 41.89 -22.91
N ARG A 294 -14.24 42.26 -21.78
CA ARG A 294 -15.45 41.58 -21.27
C ARG A 294 -16.49 42.63 -20.92
N THR A 295 -17.39 42.84 -21.87
CA THR A 295 -18.78 43.27 -21.64
C THR A 295 -19.64 42.33 -22.45
#